data_AF-A0A6S6G2D9-F1
#
_entry.id   AF-A0A6S6G2D9-F1
#
_cell.length_a   1.000
_cell.length_b   1.000
_cell.length_c   1.000
_cell.angle_alpha   90.00
_cell.angle_beta   90.00
_cell.angle_gamma   90.00
#
_symmetry.space_group_name_H-M   'P 1'
#
loop_
_entity.id
_entity.type
_entity.pdbx_description
1 polymer ?
#
loop_
_entity_poly.entity_id
_entity_poly.type
_entity_poly.pdbx_seq_one_letter_code
_entity_poly.pdbx_strand_id
1 'polypeptide(L)'
;MASTEQVPMWFGSISRIMGADDSTLLAQLPMGIYPDPEPACATCPAKDWYLTAKELRCYCTARGVISWVSNDAPVMACDAREQLIEDAEDRAGAGQTD
;
A
#
# COMPACT_ATOMS: atom_id res chain seq x y z
N MET A 1 3.35 8.64 -9.41
CA MET A 1 2.00 8.61 -10.02
C MET A 1 1.38 7.25 -9.70
N ALA A 2 0.26 7.20 -8.96
CA ALA A 2 -0.43 5.96 -8.66
C ALA A 2 -1.05 5.39 -9.95
N SER A 3 -0.78 4.12 -10.27
CA SER A 3 -1.22 3.51 -11.54
C SER A 3 -2.44 2.60 -11.31
N THR A 4 -3.59 3.03 -11.83
CA THR A 4 -4.86 2.29 -11.83
C THR A 4 -4.89 1.25 -12.94
N GLU A 5 -5.18 -0.01 -12.64
CA GLU A 5 -5.47 -1.05 -13.64
C GLU A 5 -6.96 -1.45 -13.59
N GLN A 6 -7.64 -1.53 -14.73
CA GLN A 6 -8.98 -2.09 -14.83
C GLN A 6 -8.93 -3.61 -15.02
N VAL A 7 -9.41 -4.37 -14.04
CA VAL A 7 -9.42 -5.83 -14.01
C VAL A 7 -10.79 -6.37 -14.44
N PRO A 8 -10.89 -7.20 -15.49
CA PRO A 8 -12.14 -7.86 -15.85
C PRO A 8 -12.46 -9.01 -14.89
N MET A 9 -13.63 -8.95 -14.28
CA MET A 9 -14.23 -9.99 -13.46
C MET A 9 -15.42 -10.61 -14.21
N TRP A 10 -15.92 -11.74 -13.71
CA TRP A 10 -17.07 -12.44 -14.32
C TRP A 10 -18.38 -11.61 -14.33
N PHE A 11 -18.41 -10.44 -13.68
CA PHE A 11 -19.51 -9.47 -13.68
C PHE A 11 -19.15 -8.11 -14.33
N GLY A 12 -17.99 -7.97 -14.98
CA GLY A 12 -17.53 -6.71 -15.58
C GLY A 12 -16.17 -6.23 -15.05
N SER A 13 -15.70 -5.06 -15.51
CA SER A 13 -14.37 -4.53 -15.18
C SER A 13 -14.36 -3.66 -13.93
N ILE A 14 -13.34 -3.78 -13.06
CA ILE A 14 -13.14 -2.97 -11.86
C ILE A 14 -11.74 -2.35 -11.85
N SER A 15 -11.60 -1.07 -11.52
CA SER A 15 -10.30 -0.41 -11.33
C SER A 15 -9.66 -0.78 -9.98
N ARG A 16 -8.41 -1.26 -9.98
CA ARG A 16 -7.62 -1.74 -8.85
C ARG A 16 -6.39 -0.85 -8.63
N ILE A 17 -6.14 -0.46 -7.37
CA ILE A 17 -4.85 0.06 -6.88
C ILE A 17 -4.59 -0.35 -5.41
N MET A 18 -3.33 -0.70 -5.13
CA MET A 18 -2.60 -0.76 -3.84
C MET A 18 -2.89 -1.85 -2.80
N GLY A 19 -2.11 -2.93 -2.91
CA GLY A 19 -1.09 -3.28 -1.92
C GLY A 19 0.15 -3.68 -2.71
N ALA A 20 1.36 -3.25 -2.29
CA ALA A 20 2.67 -3.27 -3.00
C ALA A 20 2.56 -3.58 -4.51
N ASP A 21 2.83 -2.60 -5.36
CA ASP A 21 2.44 -2.40 -6.78
C ASP A 21 2.41 -3.61 -7.78
N ASP A 22 2.56 -4.87 -7.35
CA ASP A 22 2.50 -6.11 -8.11
C ASP A 22 1.62 -7.23 -7.48
N SER A 23 1.03 -7.06 -6.30
CA SER A 23 0.36 -8.19 -5.63
C SER A 23 -1.02 -8.53 -6.22
N THR A 24 -1.04 -9.44 -7.19
CA THR A 24 -2.24 -10.03 -7.81
C THR A 24 -3.13 -10.76 -6.82
N LEU A 25 -2.62 -11.13 -5.64
CA LEU A 25 -3.42 -11.74 -4.58
C LEU A 25 -4.28 -10.68 -3.86
N LEU A 26 -3.66 -9.56 -3.48
CA LEU A 26 -4.32 -8.49 -2.74
C LEU A 26 -5.36 -7.74 -3.59
N ALA A 27 -5.09 -7.69 -4.89
CA ALA A 27 -6.00 -7.27 -5.94
C ALA A 27 -7.41 -7.86 -5.90
N GLN A 28 -7.49 -9.13 -5.49
CA GLN A 28 -8.70 -9.94 -5.54
C GLN A 28 -9.49 -9.84 -4.24
N LEU A 29 -8.95 -9.14 -3.24
CA LEU A 29 -9.62 -9.01 -1.96
C LEU A 29 -10.86 -8.12 -2.07
N PRO A 30 -11.97 -8.51 -1.43
CA PRO A 30 -13.15 -7.67 -1.40
C PRO A 30 -12.83 -6.34 -0.71
N MET A 31 -13.37 -5.24 -1.24
CA MET A 31 -13.05 -3.88 -0.75
C MET A 31 -13.30 -3.69 0.74
N GLY A 32 -14.26 -4.42 1.32
CA GLY A 32 -14.56 -4.35 2.77
C GLY A 32 -13.50 -4.95 3.69
N ILE A 33 -12.43 -5.55 3.15
CA ILE A 33 -11.26 -5.97 3.94
C ILE A 33 -10.24 -4.84 4.08
N TYR A 34 -10.25 -3.88 3.14
CA TYR A 34 -9.42 -2.70 3.27
C TYR A 34 -10.04 -1.75 4.30
N PRO A 35 -9.22 -1.16 5.17
CA PRO A 35 -9.68 -0.26 6.21
C PRO A 35 -10.20 1.06 5.64
N ASP A 36 -11.24 1.60 6.29
CA ASP A 36 -11.73 2.96 6.12
C ASP A 36 -11.79 3.62 7.52
N PRO A 37 -10.94 4.61 7.83
CA PRO A 37 -10.04 5.30 6.91
C PRO A 37 -8.79 4.48 6.53
N GLU A 38 -8.25 4.77 5.35
CA GLU A 38 -7.04 4.13 4.83
C GLU A 38 -5.80 4.51 5.68
N PRO A 39 -5.00 3.54 6.17
CA PRO A 39 -3.83 3.81 6.99
C PRO A 39 -2.70 4.36 6.12
N ALA A 40 -1.82 5.18 6.72
CA ALA A 40 -0.65 5.74 6.07
C ALA A 40 0.20 4.68 5.36
N CYS A 41 0.32 3.49 5.95
CA CYS A 41 1.12 2.42 5.37
C CYS A 41 0.59 1.90 4.02
N ALA A 42 -0.68 2.12 3.68
CA ALA A 42 -1.26 1.69 2.41
C ALA A 42 -0.66 2.39 1.19
N THR A 43 -0.06 3.56 1.38
CA THR A 43 0.67 4.31 0.35
C THR A 43 2.18 4.33 0.58
N CYS A 44 2.69 3.64 1.61
CA CYS A 44 4.11 3.68 1.96
C CYS A 44 4.98 2.87 0.96
N PRO A 45 6.13 3.42 0.51
CA PRO A 45 7.08 2.67 -0.33
C PRO A 45 7.66 1.42 0.34
N ALA A 46 7.73 1.42 1.68
CA ALA A 46 8.22 0.28 2.47
C ALA A 46 7.11 -0.65 2.96
N LYS A 47 5.92 -0.62 2.35
CA LYS A 47 4.81 -1.51 2.73
C LYS A 47 4.99 -2.89 2.13
N ASP A 48 4.72 -3.91 2.92
CA ASP A 48 4.40 -5.26 2.49
C ASP A 48 3.09 -5.67 3.17
N TRP A 49 2.31 -6.52 2.54
CA TRP A 49 0.94 -6.84 2.97
C TRP A 49 0.78 -8.34 3.15
N TYR A 50 0.30 -8.73 4.33
CA TYR A 50 -0.01 -10.12 4.65
C TYR A 50 -1.49 -10.28 4.91
N LEU A 51 -2.12 -11.18 4.16
CA LEU A 51 -3.44 -11.68 4.52
C LEU A 51 -3.27 -12.96 5.35
N THR A 52 -3.79 -12.94 6.57
CA THR A 52 -3.89 -14.13 7.41
C THR A 52 -5.33 -14.64 7.42
N ALA A 53 -5.57 -15.82 7.98
CA ALA A 53 -6.93 -16.34 8.17
C ALA A 53 -7.83 -15.42 9.03
N LYS A 54 -7.24 -14.47 9.78
CA LYS A 54 -7.96 -13.59 10.70
C LYS A 54 -8.09 -12.16 10.20
N GLU A 55 -7.04 -11.62 9.60
CA GLU A 55 -6.93 -10.19 9.31
C GLU A 55 -5.88 -9.87 8.24
N LEU A 56 -6.04 -8.69 7.65
CA LEU A 56 -5.06 -8.06 6.78
C LEU A 56 -4.05 -7.31 7.64
N ARG A 57 -2.77 -7.40 7.30
CA ARG A 57 -1.66 -6.82 8.06
C ARG A 57 -0.72 -6.07 7.15
N CYS A 58 -0.26 -4.93 7.62
CA CYS A 58 0.73 -4.11 6.94
C CYS A 58 2.07 -4.24 7.66
N TYR A 59 3.08 -4.68 6.94
CA TYR A 59 4.46 -4.81 7.40
C TYR A 59 5.31 -3.69 6.84
N CYS A 60 6.09 -3.05 7.70
CA CYS A 60 7.01 -2.00 7.33
C CYS A 60 8.41 -2.59 7.18
N THR A 61 8.88 -2.71 5.93
CA THR A 61 10.21 -3.26 5.62
C THR A 61 11.34 -2.37 6.12
N ALA A 62 11.14 -1.06 6.19
CA ALA A 62 12.11 -0.10 6.71
C ALA A 62 12.37 -0.25 8.23
N ARG A 63 11.38 -0.74 8.98
CA ARG A 63 11.47 -0.92 10.45
C ARG A 63 11.51 -2.38 10.88
N GLY A 64 11.15 -3.32 10.01
CA GLY A 64 11.08 -4.74 10.31
C GLY A 64 9.92 -5.13 11.24
N VAL A 65 8.79 -4.42 11.19
CA VAL A 65 7.66 -4.60 12.12
C VAL A 65 6.30 -4.61 11.41
N ILE A 66 5.29 -5.23 12.03
CA ILE A 66 3.89 -5.04 11.64
C ILE A 66 3.46 -3.64 12.09
N SER A 67 3.30 -2.73 11.13
CA SER A 67 2.93 -1.34 11.39
C SER A 67 1.43 -1.14 11.59
N TRP A 68 0.59 -2.07 11.11
CA TRP A 68 -0.86 -2.01 11.25
C TRP A 68 -1.55 -3.36 11.00
N VAL A 69 -2.73 -3.56 11.59
CA VAL A 69 -3.61 -4.74 11.40
C VAL A 69 -5.07 -4.32 11.27
N SER A 70 -5.88 -5.06 10.49
CA SER A 70 -7.23 -4.63 10.09
C SER A 70 -8.30 -4.58 11.17
N ASN A 71 -8.02 -5.06 12.38
CA ASN A 71 -8.92 -4.94 13.52
C ASN A 71 -8.52 -3.84 14.51
N ASP A 72 -7.53 -3.02 14.17
CA ASP A 72 -7.00 -1.95 15.03
C ASP A 72 -7.12 -0.58 14.36
N ALA A 73 -7.04 0.47 15.17
CA ALA A 73 -7.10 1.85 14.71
C ALA A 73 -5.98 2.13 13.68
N PRO A 74 -6.31 2.71 12.52
CA PRO A 74 -5.33 2.98 11.48
C PRO A 74 -4.33 4.05 11.91
N VAL A 75 -3.05 3.80 11.61
CA VAL A 75 -1.99 4.80 11.74
C VAL A 75 -2.16 5.82 10.62
N MET A 76 -2.51 7.06 10.95
CA MET A 76 -2.79 8.11 9.97
C MET A 76 -1.56 8.90 9.51
N ALA A 77 -0.48 8.88 10.29
CA ALA A 77 0.77 9.58 9.98
C ALA A 77 1.97 8.72 10.39
N CYS A 78 3.02 8.69 9.54
CA CYS A 78 4.19 7.84 9.76
C CYS A 78 5.46 8.51 9.22
N ASP A 79 6.38 8.89 10.10
CA ASP A 79 7.63 9.58 9.70
C ASP A 79 8.47 8.77 8.72
N ALA A 80 8.51 7.45 8.89
CA ALA A 80 9.24 6.58 7.98
C ALA A 80 8.64 6.59 6.56
N ARG A 81 7.33 6.79 6.42
CA ARG A 81 6.68 6.96 5.12
C ARG A 81 7.10 8.29 4.50
N GLU A 82 6.96 9.39 5.24
CA GLU A 82 7.29 10.73 4.70
C GLU A 82 8.75 10.82 4.27
N GLN A 83 9.68 10.33 5.10
CA GLN A 83 11.10 10.29 4.74
C GLN A 83 11.36 9.50 3.45
N LEU A 84 10.70 8.35 3.27
CA LEU A 84 10.88 7.54 2.06
C LEU A 84 10.27 8.17 0.81
N ILE A 85 9.22 8.98 0.97
CA ILE A 85 8.63 9.75 -0.13
C ILE A 85 9.60 10.86 -0.53
N GLU A 86 10.09 11.64 0.44
CA GLU A 86 11.08 12.71 0.22
C GLU A 86 12.35 12.14 -0.45
N ASP A 87 12.91 11.05 0.08
CA ASP A 87 14.10 10.39 -0.48
C ASP A 87 13.89 9.93 -1.93
N ALA A 88 12.67 9.51 -2.30
CA ALA A 88 12.35 9.07 -3.65
C ALA A 88 12.21 10.25 -4.62
N GLU A 89 11.62 11.35 -4.16
CA GLU A 89 11.50 12.60 -4.91
C GLU A 89 12.87 13.23 -5.17
N ASP A 90 13.75 13.27 -4.17
CA ASP A 90 15.12 13.76 -4.30
C ASP A 90 15.92 12.97 -5.34
N ARG A 91 15.81 11.63 -5.34
CA ARG A 91 16.46 10.77 -6.34
C ARG A 91 15.90 10.99 -7.74
N ALA A 92 14.60 11.23 -7.87
CA ALA A 92 13.98 11.52 -9.16
C ALA A 92 14.43 12.88 -9.71
N GLY A 93 14.57 13.90 -8.84
CA GLY A 93 15.09 15.22 -9.21
C GLY A 93 16.58 15.22 -9.58
N ALA A 94 17.40 14.43 -8.87
CA ALA A 94 18.84 14.32 -9.15
C ALA A 94 19.16 13.61 -10.48
N GLY A 95 18.24 12.81 -11.02
CA GLY A 95 18.37 12.15 -12.33
C GLY A 95 18.01 13.03 -13.53
N GLN A 96 17.59 14.28 -13.31
CA GLN A 96 17.19 15.23 -14.34
C GLN A 96 18.32 16.22 -14.66
N THR A 97 19.51 15.72 -15.02
CA THR A 97 20.57 16.53 -15.64
C THR A 97 21.19 15.73 -16.79
N ASP A 98 21.16 16.33 -17.98
CA ASP A 98 21.59 15.87 -19.32
C ASP A 98 20.68 14.88 -20.09
#